data_AF-A0A7C3UNW5-F1
#
_entry.id   AF-A0A7C3UNW5-F1
#
_cell.length_a   1.000
_cell.length_b   1.000
_cell.length_c   1.000
_cell.angle_alpha   90.00
_cell.angle_beta   90.00
_cell.angle_gamma   90.00
#
_symmetry.space_group_name_H-M   'P 1'
#
loop_
_entity.id
_entity.type
_entity.pdbx_description
1 polymer ?
#
loop_
_entity_poly.entity_id
_entity_poly.type
_entity_poly.pdbx_seq_one_letter_code
_entity_poly.pdbx_strand_id
1 'polypeptide(L)'
;LPPTAGHIFADTEGSWAENYISTAAAYGIVKGYDAAHFGPNDLISREQMTAMVVRAARLAPVSGELTFMDAAKIDAWARGNVITAVKNGIVHGYPPSTSGGYPTFRPLNHATRAEAVTVIMGILK
;
A
#
# COMPACT_ATOMS: atom_id res chain seq x y z
N LEU A 1 -4.69 5.07 -16.28
CA LEU A 1 -3.38 5.66 -16.65
C LEU A 1 -3.05 5.17 -18.05
N PRO A 2 -2.55 6.03 -18.96
CA PRO A 2 -2.06 5.59 -20.26
C PRO A 2 -0.98 4.50 -20.09
N PRO A 3 -0.94 3.46 -20.94
CA PRO A 3 0.18 2.53 -20.99
C PRO A 3 1.49 3.31 -21.15
N THR A 4 2.47 3.04 -20.28
CA THR A 4 3.74 3.75 -20.27
C THR A 4 4.83 2.75 -19.93
N ALA A 5 5.83 2.63 -20.80
CA ALA A 5 6.95 1.74 -20.54
C ALA A 5 7.71 2.19 -19.28
N GLY A 6 7.69 1.35 -18.25
CA GLY A 6 8.47 1.52 -17.03
C GLY A 6 9.42 0.34 -16.82
N HIS A 7 9.86 0.19 -15.58
CA HIS A 7 10.75 -0.90 -15.19
C HIS A 7 10.07 -2.26 -15.39
N ILE A 8 10.79 -3.22 -15.99
CA ILE A 8 10.36 -4.61 -16.13
C ILE A 8 11.19 -5.45 -15.15
N PHE A 9 10.51 -6.19 -14.29
CA PHE A 9 11.15 -7.10 -13.34
C PHE A 9 11.28 -8.47 -13.99
N ALA A 10 12.42 -9.14 -13.77
CA ALA A 10 12.71 -10.43 -14.40
C ALA A 10 11.67 -11.50 -14.03
N ASP A 11 11.15 -11.46 -12.81
CA ASP A 11 10.10 -12.39 -12.33
C ASP A 11 8.68 -12.06 -12.83
N THR A 12 8.53 -11.02 -13.65
CA THR A 12 7.25 -10.66 -14.28
C THR A 12 7.18 -11.03 -15.76
N GLU A 13 8.27 -11.52 -16.36
CA GLU A 13 8.33 -11.87 -17.78
C GLU A 13 7.28 -12.92 -18.15
N GLY A 14 6.45 -12.62 -19.16
CA GLY A 14 5.38 -13.50 -19.62
C GLY A 14 4.15 -13.55 -18.69
N SER A 15 4.16 -12.79 -17.59
CA SER A 15 2.97 -12.61 -16.76
C SER A 15 1.94 -11.76 -17.49
N TRP A 16 0.67 -12.12 -17.37
CA TRP A 16 -0.44 -11.29 -17.83
C TRP A 16 -0.43 -9.87 -17.21
N ALA A 17 0.24 -9.72 -16.05
CA ALA A 17 0.36 -8.47 -15.32
C ALA A 17 1.58 -7.62 -15.73
N GLU A 18 2.50 -8.12 -16.55
CA GLU A 18 3.80 -7.48 -16.84
C GLU A 18 3.63 -6.01 -17.28
N ASN A 19 2.81 -5.77 -18.30
CA ASN A 19 2.56 -4.42 -18.82
C ASN A 19 1.90 -3.49 -17.78
N TYR A 20 1.05 -4.04 -16.92
CA TYR A 20 0.39 -3.28 -15.85
C TYR A 20 1.38 -2.92 -14.74
N ILE A 21 2.26 -3.85 -14.35
CA ILE A 21 3.32 -3.64 -13.36
C ILE A 21 4.32 -2.62 -13.89
N SER A 22 4.76 -2.77 -15.14
CA SER A 22 5.69 -1.83 -15.80
C SER A 22 5.09 -0.42 -15.86
N THR A 23 3.82 -0.29 -16.27
CA THR A 23 3.13 1.00 -16.25
C THR A 23 3.06 1.57 -14.83
N ALA A 24 2.64 0.79 -13.84
CA ALA A 24 2.57 1.25 -12.45
C ALA A 24 3.94 1.68 -11.91
N ALA A 25 5.03 1.03 -12.31
CA ALA A 25 6.39 1.40 -11.96
C ALA A 25 6.78 2.73 -12.61
N ALA A 26 6.42 2.97 -13.88
CA ALA A 26 6.65 4.25 -14.57
C ALA A 26 5.98 5.43 -13.85
N TYR A 27 4.78 5.21 -13.30
CA TYR A 27 4.07 6.21 -12.51
C TYR A 27 4.50 6.29 -11.04
N GLY A 28 5.50 5.48 -10.62
CA GLY A 28 6.00 5.44 -9.26
C GLY A 28 5.02 4.86 -8.23
N ILE A 29 4.00 4.13 -8.67
CA ILE A 29 2.96 3.54 -7.83
C ILE A 29 3.51 2.31 -7.10
N VAL A 30 4.22 1.46 -7.85
CA VAL A 30 4.82 0.24 -7.34
C VAL A 30 6.35 0.30 -7.36
N LYS A 31 6.96 -0.51 -6.50
CA LYS A 31 8.39 -0.81 -6.46
C LYS A 31 8.52 -2.31 -6.22
N GLY A 32 9.51 -2.95 -6.84
CA GLY A 32 9.86 -4.32 -6.51
C GLY A 32 10.61 -4.41 -5.18
N TYR A 33 10.83 -5.64 -4.72
CA TYR A 33 11.73 -5.92 -3.60
C TYR A 33 13.16 -5.50 -3.91
N ASP A 34 13.55 -5.66 -5.18
CA ASP A 34 14.81 -5.17 -5.72
C ASP A 34 14.66 -4.81 -7.22
N ALA A 35 15.79 -4.66 -7.91
CA ALA A 35 15.82 -4.30 -9.33
C ALA A 35 15.33 -5.42 -10.26
N ALA A 36 15.32 -6.68 -9.83
CA ALA A 36 14.93 -7.84 -10.63
C ALA A 36 13.62 -8.48 -10.17
N HIS A 37 13.21 -8.31 -8.91
CA HIS A 37 12.09 -9.03 -8.31
C HIS A 37 10.95 -8.11 -7.87
N PHE A 38 9.75 -8.38 -8.37
CA PHE A 38 8.51 -7.73 -7.95
C PHE A 38 7.66 -8.60 -7.00
N GLY A 39 7.66 -9.92 -7.18
CA GLY A 39 6.76 -10.84 -6.49
C GLY A 39 5.32 -10.80 -7.01
N PRO A 40 5.05 -11.00 -8.32
CA PRO A 40 3.71 -10.81 -8.90
C PRO A 40 2.63 -11.78 -8.38
N ASN A 41 3.04 -12.89 -7.76
CA ASN A 41 2.13 -13.88 -7.18
C ASN A 41 2.07 -13.82 -5.65
N ASP A 42 2.81 -12.90 -5.03
CA ASP A 42 2.83 -12.76 -3.58
C ASP A 42 1.52 -12.14 -3.09
N LEU A 43 1.12 -12.53 -1.88
CA LEU A 43 0.03 -11.85 -1.20
C LEU A 43 0.51 -10.48 -0.73
N ILE A 44 -0.25 -9.45 -1.09
CA ILE A 44 0.06 -8.08 -0.71
C ILE A 44 -0.24 -7.84 0.78
N SER A 45 0.72 -7.25 1.50
CA SER A 45 0.52 -6.78 2.87
C SER A 45 -0.32 -5.51 2.90
N ARG A 46 -1.00 -5.26 4.02
CA ARG A 46 -1.82 -4.04 4.19
C ARG A 46 -0.99 -2.76 4.08
N GLU A 47 0.25 -2.76 4.54
CA GLU A 47 1.14 -1.59 4.39
C GLU A 47 1.61 -1.38 2.94
N GLN A 48 1.88 -2.43 2.18
CA GLN A 48 2.19 -2.35 0.75
C GLN A 48 1.01 -1.80 -0.03
N MET A 49 -0.20 -2.33 0.21
CA MET A 49 -1.43 -1.84 -0.40
C MET A 49 -1.65 -0.35 -0.09
N THR A 50 -1.41 0.06 1.16
CA THR A 50 -1.52 1.46 1.59
C THR A 50 -0.53 2.36 0.86
N ALA A 51 0.73 1.92 0.74
CA ALA A 51 1.77 2.67 0.02
C ALA A 51 1.45 2.83 -1.47
N MET A 52 0.94 1.79 -2.13
CA MET A 52 0.50 1.86 -3.52
C MET A 52 -0.60 2.92 -3.71
N VAL A 53 -1.58 2.96 -2.82
CA VAL A 53 -2.72 3.87 -2.91
C VAL A 53 -2.31 5.33 -2.68
N VAL A 54 -1.46 5.60 -1.69
CA VAL A 54 -0.92 6.94 -1.44
C VAL A 54 -0.14 7.47 -2.65
N ARG A 55 0.68 6.61 -3.27
CA ARG A 55 1.46 6.96 -4.47
C ARG A 55 0.56 7.15 -5.69
N ALA A 56 -0.42 6.28 -5.88
CA ALA A 56 -1.39 6.38 -6.98
C ALA A 56 -2.20 7.69 -6.91
N ALA A 57 -2.60 8.09 -5.71
CA ALA A 57 -3.30 9.36 -5.48
C ALA A 57 -2.38 10.59 -5.45
N ARG A 58 -1.05 10.41 -5.55
CA ARG A 58 -0.04 11.50 -5.51
C ARG A 58 -0.22 12.43 -4.31
N LEU A 59 -0.56 11.85 -3.15
CA LEU A 59 -0.81 12.64 -1.95
C LEU A 59 0.50 13.28 -1.46
N ALA A 60 0.41 14.53 -1.03
CA ALA A 60 1.51 15.19 -0.34
C ALA A 60 1.80 14.43 0.97
N PRO A 61 3.07 14.12 1.28
CA PRO A 61 3.42 13.48 2.54
C PRO A 61 2.94 14.30 3.74
N VAL A 62 2.27 13.64 4.68
CA VAL A 62 1.82 14.24 5.94
C VAL A 62 2.64 13.69 7.09
N SER A 63 3.09 14.55 7.98
CA SER A 63 3.78 14.17 9.22
C SER A 63 2.80 14.01 10.39
N GLY A 64 3.18 13.18 11.36
CA GLY A 64 2.42 13.00 12.59
C GLY A 64 2.57 11.60 13.16
N GLU A 65 1.93 11.37 14.30
CA GLU A 65 1.96 10.07 14.97
C GLU A 65 0.77 9.18 14.60
N LEU A 66 1.03 7.87 14.66
CA LEU A 66 0.02 6.83 14.52
C LEU A 66 -0.40 6.35 15.91
N THR A 67 -1.70 6.36 16.18
CA THR A 67 -2.27 5.89 17.46
C THR A 67 -2.71 4.43 17.36
N PHE A 68 -1.89 3.57 16.75
CA PHE A 68 -2.15 2.14 16.65
C PHE A 68 -1.31 1.35 17.64
N MET A 69 -1.92 0.35 18.29
CA MET A 69 -1.23 -0.51 19.25
C MET A 69 -0.03 -1.27 18.64
N ASP A 70 -0.11 -1.54 17.34
CA ASP A 70 0.91 -2.24 16.55
C ASP A 70 1.65 -1.30 15.59
N ALA A 71 1.66 0.02 15.83
CA ALA A 71 2.36 1.00 14.99
C ALA A 71 3.88 0.74 14.88
N ALA A 72 4.47 0.03 15.84
CA ALA A 72 5.87 -0.37 15.82
C ALA A 72 6.16 -1.54 14.84
N LYS A 73 5.13 -2.25 14.37
CA LYS A 73 5.26 -3.31 13.36
C LYS A 73 5.20 -2.79 11.92
N ILE A 74 4.95 -1.50 11.73
CA ILE A 74 4.94 -0.87 10.41
C ILE A 74 6.38 -0.62 10.02
N ASP A 75 6.78 -1.10 8.86
CA ASP A 75 8.14 -0.91 8.38
C ASP A 75 8.46 0.58 8.17
N ALA A 76 9.71 0.95 8.42
CA ALA A 76 10.16 2.34 8.32
C ALA A 76 9.88 2.95 6.93
N TRP A 77 10.02 2.16 5.86
CA TRP A 77 9.75 2.60 4.48
C TRP A 77 8.25 2.87 4.22
N ALA A 78 7.37 2.16 4.93
CA ALA A 78 5.92 2.26 4.78
C ALA A 78 5.33 3.36 5.67
N ARG A 79 5.97 3.67 6.81
CA ARG A 79 5.43 4.53 7.88
C ARG A 79 4.88 5.87 7.38
N GLY A 80 5.63 6.57 6.52
CA GLY A 80 5.18 7.86 5.96
C GLY A 80 3.92 7.74 5.10
N ASN A 81 3.79 6.66 4.32
CA ASN A 81 2.60 6.41 3.53
C ASN A 81 1.41 6.05 4.44
N VAL A 82 1.62 5.23 5.48
CA VAL A 82 0.56 4.88 6.43
C VAL A 82 0.05 6.12 7.16
N ILE A 83 0.93 7.00 7.65
CA ILE A 83 0.54 8.28 8.25
C ILE A 83 -0.29 9.10 7.27
N THR A 84 0.19 9.26 6.04
CA THR A 84 -0.49 10.03 5.00
C THR A 84 -1.88 9.47 4.72
N ALA A 85 -2.01 8.15 4.54
CA ALA A 85 -3.30 7.50 4.28
C ALA A 85 -4.29 7.66 5.43
N VAL A 86 -3.83 7.53 6.68
CA VAL A 86 -4.68 7.68 7.88
C VAL A 86 -5.14 9.12 8.04
N LYS A 87 -4.25 10.10 7.86
CA LYS A 87 -4.59 11.52 7.98
C LYS A 87 -5.53 12.00 6.88
N ASN A 88 -5.48 11.38 5.70
CA ASN A 88 -6.42 11.65 4.61
C ASN A 88 -7.71 10.80 4.69
N GLY A 89 -7.88 9.96 5.72
CA GLY A 89 -9.10 9.16 5.90
C GLY A 89 -9.28 8.05 4.85
N ILE A 90 -8.20 7.61 4.19
CA ILE A 90 -8.21 6.54 3.18
C ILE A 90 -8.15 5.18 3.87
N VAL A 91 -7.40 5.08 4.96
CA VAL A 91 -7.25 3.86 5.75
C VAL A 91 -7.57 4.15 7.21
N HIS A 92 -8.30 3.22 7.83
CA HIS A 92 -8.64 3.24 9.25
C HIS A 92 -8.05 2.03 9.97
N GLY A 93 -7.88 2.15 11.29
CA GLY A 93 -7.51 1.01 12.13
C GLY A 93 -8.71 0.10 12.39
N TYR A 94 -8.41 -1.16 12.67
CA TYR A 94 -9.37 -2.10 13.21
C TYR A 94 -9.72 -1.73 14.64
N PRO A 95 -11.01 -1.82 15.04
CA PRO A 95 -11.41 -1.56 16.41
C PRO A 95 -10.65 -2.50 17.38
N PRO A 96 -10.40 -2.04 18.61
CA PRO A 96 -9.73 -2.86 19.62
C PRO A 96 -10.58 -4.11 19.94
N SER A 97 -9.91 -5.21 20.30
CA SER A 97 -10.60 -6.44 20.75
C SER A 97 -11.16 -6.32 22.17
N THR A 98 -10.78 -5.28 22.91
CA THR A 98 -11.20 -5.01 24.29
C THR A 98 -11.72 -3.58 24.42
N SER A 99 -12.74 -3.39 25.25
CA SER A 99 -13.24 -2.05 25.60
C SER A 99 -12.13 -1.17 26.17
N GLY A 100 -11.95 0.03 25.62
CA GLY A 100 -10.90 0.97 26.02
C GLY A 100 -9.51 0.72 25.40
N GLY A 101 -9.36 -0.28 24.53
CA GLY A 101 -8.10 -0.52 23.82
C GLY A 101 -7.85 0.45 22.66
N TYR A 102 -6.61 0.49 22.16
CA TYR A 102 -6.24 1.22 20.95
C TYR A 102 -6.51 0.39 19.69
N PRO A 103 -6.86 1.03 18.55
CA PRO A 103 -7.03 0.31 17.29
C PRO A 103 -5.72 -0.34 16.81
N THR A 104 -5.84 -1.34 15.93
CA THR A 104 -4.69 -1.99 15.28
C THR A 104 -4.68 -1.71 13.78
N PHE A 105 -3.49 -1.52 13.21
CA PHE A 105 -3.32 -1.35 11.77
C PHE A 105 -3.18 -2.69 11.05
N ARG A 106 -2.45 -3.65 11.63
CA ARG A 106 -2.11 -4.97 11.08
C ARG A 106 -1.28 -4.87 9.79
N PRO A 107 -0.07 -4.25 9.83
CA PRO A 107 0.70 -3.92 8.62
C PRO A 107 1.07 -5.12 7.76
N LEU A 108 1.48 -6.22 8.41
CA LEU A 108 1.97 -7.43 7.76
C LEU A 108 0.86 -8.44 7.44
N ASN A 109 -0.39 -8.16 7.82
CA ASN A 109 -1.50 -9.02 7.43
C ASN A 109 -1.78 -8.87 5.93
N HIS A 110 -2.17 -9.96 5.28
CA HIS A 110 -2.62 -9.93 3.89
C HIS A 110 -3.93 -9.15 3.77
N ALA A 111 -4.00 -8.29 2.77
CA ALA A 111 -5.20 -7.51 2.51
C ALA A 111 -6.32 -8.38 1.94
N THR A 112 -7.51 -8.26 2.52
CA THR A 112 -8.77 -8.82 2.05
C THR A 112 -9.39 -7.98 0.94
N ARG A 113 -10.34 -8.56 0.21
CA ARG A 113 -11.13 -7.86 -0.83
C ARG A 113 -11.85 -6.61 -0.29
N ALA A 114 -12.33 -6.66 0.95
CA ALA A 114 -12.99 -5.52 1.59
C ALA A 114 -12.02 -4.35 1.83
N GLU A 115 -10.80 -4.66 2.26
CA GLU A 115 -9.75 -3.66 2.44
C GLU A 115 -9.34 -3.04 1.10
N ALA A 116 -9.18 -3.86 0.06
CA ALA A 116 -8.86 -3.40 -1.29
C ALA A 116 -9.91 -2.40 -1.82
N VAL A 117 -11.20 -2.72 -1.71
CA VAL A 117 -12.28 -1.81 -2.14
C VAL A 117 -12.29 -0.53 -1.31
N THR A 118 -12.06 -0.62 0.00
CA THR A 118 -12.07 0.55 0.89
C THR A 118 -11.01 1.56 0.49
N VAL A 119 -9.79 1.10 0.21
CA VAL A 119 -8.69 2.01 -0.17
C VAL A 119 -8.85 2.58 -1.58
N ILE A 120 -9.42 1.81 -2.52
CA ILE A 120 -9.77 2.31 -3.86
C ILE A 120 -10.82 3.42 -3.75
N MET A 121 -11.90 3.19 -2.99
CA MET A 121 -12.93 4.21 -2.78
C MET A 121 -12.43 5.42 -2.01
N GLY A 122 -11.42 5.25 -1.16
CA GLY A 122 -10.79 6.36 -0.43
C GLY A 122 -10.12 7.40 -1.33
N ILE A 123 -9.62 7.00 -2.51
CA ILE A 123 -8.92 7.89 -3.44
C ILE A 123 -9.77 8.40 -4.60
N LEU A 124 -11.03 7.95 -4.73
CA LEU A 124 -11.97 8.38 -5.77
C LEU A 124 -12.93 9.49 -5.31
N LYS A 125 -12.78 9.95 -4.07
CA LYS A 125 -13.63 11.00 -3.47
C LYS A 125 -13.16 12.40 -3.83
#